data_AF-A0AA39HDV8-F1
#
_entry.id   AF-A0AA39HDV8-F1
#
_cell.length_a   1.000
_cell.length_b   1.000
_cell.length_c   1.000
_cell.angle_alpha   90.00
_cell.angle_beta   90.00
_cell.angle_gamma   90.00
#
_symmetry.space_group_name_H-M   'P 1'
#
loop_
_entity.id
_entity.type
_entity.pdbx_description
1 polymer ?
#
loop_
_entity_poly.entity_id
_entity_poly.type
_entity_poly.pdbx_seq_one_letter_code
_entity_poly.pdbx_strand_id
1 'polypeptide(L)'
;MPGIKKQKSLSSTCGQEAVHVLISLMGEHPDLYSVGVTSERNLSPQCKKLFDGVMKKMRMQFNRADLDDHLVWRCWYNLRSTYMRGVSSARWAPHLNFLRTCRTELARKQASRRSREPQETTPEPLIDVETPISTPIVQAPFHTPNVGCVPTHEGPHFGPLESESSFFREQFQEDWMKIAGSKGGHARLRSVQRKILEIISVVCDKYEEQQRADQTPS
;
A
#
# COMPACT_ATOMS: atom_id res chain seq x y z
N MET A 1 -7.46 0.08 35.94
CA MET A 1 -6.53 -0.35 34.87
C MET A 1 -7.24 -1.39 34.01
N PRO A 2 -7.69 -1.06 32.79
CA PRO A 2 -8.28 -2.04 31.89
C PRO A 2 -7.23 -3.11 31.52
N GLY A 3 -7.54 -4.38 31.77
CA GLY A 3 -6.64 -5.48 31.46
C GLY A 3 -6.37 -5.57 29.96
N ILE A 4 -5.09 -5.58 29.56
CA ILE A 4 -4.68 -5.76 28.17
C ILE A 4 -5.10 -7.17 27.75
N LYS A 5 -6.16 -7.27 26.94
CA LYS A 5 -6.57 -8.55 26.35
C LYS A 5 -5.46 -9.01 25.41
N LYS A 6 -4.82 -10.14 25.73
CA LYS A 6 -3.80 -10.75 24.86
C LYS A 6 -4.45 -11.08 23.52
N GLN A 7 -3.84 -10.62 22.43
CA GLN A 7 -4.33 -10.91 21.09
C GLN A 7 -4.25 -12.42 20.84
N LYS A 8 -5.36 -13.01 20.39
CA LYS A 8 -5.44 -14.43 20.03
C LYS A 8 -4.47 -14.71 18.87
N SER A 9 -3.68 -15.78 18.98
CA SER A 9 -2.81 -16.27 17.90
C SER A 9 -3.20 -17.68 17.47
N LEU A 10 -2.79 -18.07 16.26
CA LEU A 10 -2.98 -19.46 15.80
C LEU A 10 -2.27 -20.44 16.75
N SER A 11 -1.04 -20.11 17.16
CA SER A 11 -0.27 -20.93 18.08
C SER A 11 -0.88 -21.05 19.48
N SER A 12 -1.56 -20.01 19.99
CA SER A 12 -2.28 -20.10 21.27
C SER A 12 -3.60 -20.87 21.16
N THR A 13 -4.18 -20.94 19.96
CA THR A 13 -5.50 -21.55 19.74
C THR A 13 -5.40 -23.03 19.36
N CYS A 14 -4.42 -23.39 18.53
CA CYS A 14 -4.26 -24.73 17.95
C CYS A 14 -2.87 -25.35 18.21
N GLY A 15 -2.00 -24.66 18.95
CA GLY A 15 -0.63 -25.13 19.21
C GLY A 15 0.36 -24.78 18.10
N GLN A 16 1.63 -25.09 18.34
CA GLN A 16 2.71 -24.78 17.41
C GLN A 16 2.68 -25.64 16.14
N GLU A 17 2.19 -26.87 16.25
CA GLU A 17 2.02 -27.79 15.12
C GLU A 17 1.09 -27.21 14.04
N ALA A 18 0.07 -26.44 14.43
CA ALA A 18 -0.80 -25.74 13.51
C ALA A 18 -0.06 -24.73 12.62
N VAL A 19 1.02 -24.14 13.14
CA VAL A 19 1.87 -23.22 12.37
C VAL A 19 2.72 -24.01 11.36
N HIS A 20 3.26 -25.16 11.75
CA HIS A 20 4.00 -26.05 10.83
C HIS A 20 3.10 -26.56 9.69
N VAL A 21 1.89 -27.03 10.04
CA VAL A 21 0.88 -27.45 9.05
C VAL A 21 0.52 -26.30 8.13
N LEU A 22 0.25 -25.10 8.65
CA LEU A 22 -0.05 -23.93 7.84
C LEU A 22 1.09 -23.62 6.85
N ILE A 23 2.35 -23.66 7.30
CA ILE A 23 3.51 -23.43 6.42
C ILE A 23 3.57 -24.49 5.31
N SER A 24 3.36 -25.77 5.64
CA SER A 24 3.34 -26.86 4.66
C SER A 24 2.25 -26.66 3.62
N LEU A 25 1.01 -26.38 4.06
CA LEU A 25 -0.13 -26.18 3.17
C LEU A 25 0.04 -24.96 2.28
N MET A 26 0.57 -23.86 2.82
CA MET A 26 0.89 -22.68 2.02
C MET A 26 1.97 -23.01 0.99
N GLY A 27 2.96 -23.83 1.34
CA GLY A 27 4.03 -24.32 0.47
C GLY A 27 3.55 -25.04 -0.81
N GLU A 28 2.30 -25.50 -0.85
CA GLU A 28 1.67 -26.14 -2.01
C GLU A 28 1.05 -25.12 -3.00
N HIS A 29 0.99 -23.84 -2.63
CA HIS A 29 0.22 -22.82 -3.36
C HIS A 29 1.06 -21.57 -3.67
N PRO A 30 1.94 -21.60 -4.70
CA PRO A 30 2.82 -20.48 -5.04
C PRO A 30 2.13 -19.15 -5.32
N ASP A 31 0.89 -19.18 -5.82
CA ASP A 31 0.09 -17.99 -6.08
C ASP A 31 -0.13 -17.14 -4.82
N LEU A 32 -0.18 -17.78 -3.65
CA LEU A 32 -0.35 -17.09 -2.36
C LEU A 32 0.92 -16.38 -1.88
N TYR A 33 2.08 -16.65 -2.50
CA TYR A 33 3.36 -16.08 -2.05
C TYR A 33 3.50 -14.60 -2.37
N SER A 34 2.83 -14.13 -3.43
CA SER A 34 2.94 -12.73 -3.89
C SER A 34 1.85 -11.83 -3.32
N VAL A 35 0.87 -12.39 -2.62
CA VAL A 35 -0.33 -11.67 -2.16
C VAL A 35 -0.01 -10.62 -1.10
N GLY A 36 -0.13 -9.33 -1.42
CA GLY A 36 0.23 -8.22 -0.53
C GLY A 36 -0.79 -7.83 0.55
N VAL A 37 -1.98 -8.46 0.60
CA VAL A 37 -3.08 -7.98 1.43
C VAL A 37 -3.01 -8.46 2.88
N THR A 38 -3.37 -7.58 3.82
CA THR A 38 -3.37 -7.84 5.27
C THR A 38 -4.60 -8.60 5.75
N SER A 39 -5.72 -8.50 5.03
CA SER A 39 -6.96 -9.23 5.29
C SER A 39 -7.27 -10.22 4.17
N GLU A 40 -7.73 -11.39 4.58
CA GLU A 40 -8.26 -12.47 3.76
C GLU A 40 -9.49 -12.06 2.93
N ARG A 41 -10.22 -11.02 3.36
CA ARG A 41 -11.39 -10.50 2.65
C ARG A 41 -11.01 -9.78 1.36
N ASN A 42 -9.79 -9.27 1.30
CA ASN A 42 -9.27 -8.52 0.16
C ASN A 42 -8.49 -9.44 -0.82
N LEU A 43 -8.61 -10.76 -0.67
CA LEU A 43 -8.03 -11.72 -1.60
C LEU A 43 -8.76 -11.65 -2.95
N SER A 44 -8.00 -11.77 -4.04
CA SER A 44 -8.61 -12.00 -5.34
C SER A 44 -9.42 -13.32 -5.31
N PRO A 45 -10.48 -13.45 -6.13
CA PRO A 45 -11.32 -14.66 -6.12
C PRO A 45 -10.51 -15.97 -6.29
N GLN A 46 -9.47 -15.96 -7.13
CA GLN A 46 -8.57 -17.10 -7.31
C GLN A 46 -7.79 -17.42 -6.03
N CYS A 47 -7.17 -16.43 -5.40
CA CYS A 47 -6.41 -16.61 -4.17
C CYS A 47 -7.32 -17.03 -3.01
N LYS A 48 -8.55 -16.49 -2.95
CA LYS A 48 -9.55 -16.87 -1.95
C LYS A 48 -9.92 -18.34 -2.07
N LYS A 49 -10.17 -18.85 -3.28
CA LYS A 49 -10.43 -20.28 -3.51
C LYS A 49 -9.28 -21.18 -3.03
N LEU A 50 -8.03 -20.80 -3.30
CA LEU A 50 -6.86 -21.54 -2.81
C LEU A 50 -6.79 -21.52 -1.27
N PHE A 51 -6.99 -20.35 -0.68
CA PHE A 51 -6.98 -20.18 0.77
C PHE A 51 -8.12 -20.94 1.46
N ASP A 52 -9.31 -20.99 0.87
CA ASP A 52 -10.44 -21.78 1.37
C ASP A 52 -10.11 -23.28 1.38
N GLY A 53 -9.33 -23.76 0.40
CA GLY A 53 -8.75 -25.10 0.39
C GLY A 53 -7.81 -25.36 1.57
N VAL A 54 -6.92 -24.41 1.86
CA VAL A 54 -6.03 -24.46 3.04
C VAL A 54 -6.85 -24.48 4.34
N MET A 55 -7.86 -23.62 4.46
CA MET A 55 -8.74 -23.57 5.62
C MET A 55 -9.49 -24.88 5.82
N LYS A 56 -10.01 -25.50 4.76
CA LYS A 56 -10.67 -26.81 4.84
C LYS A 56 -9.73 -27.87 5.42
N LYS A 57 -8.50 -27.97 4.91
CA LYS A 57 -7.49 -28.92 5.41
C LYS A 57 -7.14 -28.65 6.88
N MET A 58 -6.93 -27.39 7.27
CA MET A 58 -6.66 -26.99 8.66
C MET A 58 -7.81 -27.39 9.61
N ARG A 59 -9.06 -27.07 9.25
CA ARG A 59 -10.24 -27.40 10.09
C ARG A 59 -10.39 -28.91 10.27
N MET A 60 -10.15 -29.69 9.22
CA MET A 60 -10.17 -31.16 9.29
C MET A 60 -9.06 -31.71 10.19
N GLN A 61 -7.82 -31.25 10.01
CA GLN A 61 -6.67 -31.79 10.74
C GLN A 61 -6.70 -31.52 12.24
N PHE A 62 -7.25 -30.37 12.65
CA PHE A 62 -7.34 -29.99 14.07
C PHE A 62 -8.72 -30.23 14.69
N ASN A 63 -9.67 -30.78 13.93
CA ASN A 63 -11.07 -30.94 14.34
C ASN A 63 -11.69 -29.63 14.89
N ARG A 64 -11.45 -28.52 14.21
CA ARG A 64 -11.88 -27.16 14.61
C ARG A 64 -12.74 -26.52 13.52
N ALA A 65 -14.05 -26.73 13.56
CA ALA A 65 -14.96 -26.09 12.62
C ALA A 65 -15.02 -24.55 12.79
N ASP A 66 -14.76 -24.07 14.01
CA ASP A 66 -14.78 -22.66 14.42
C ASP A 66 -13.46 -21.92 14.15
N LEU A 67 -12.52 -22.52 13.40
CA LEU A 67 -11.24 -21.89 13.13
C LEU A 67 -11.42 -20.64 12.27
N ASP A 68 -11.10 -19.49 12.86
CA ASP A 68 -11.18 -18.17 12.25
C ASP A 68 -10.18 -18.00 11.09
N ASP A 69 -10.71 -17.73 9.90
CA ASP A 69 -9.98 -17.45 8.67
C ASP A 69 -8.99 -16.30 8.85
N HIS A 70 -9.42 -15.22 9.51
CA HIS A 70 -8.59 -14.03 9.72
C HIS A 70 -7.37 -14.37 10.59
N LEU A 71 -7.54 -15.22 11.60
CA LEU A 71 -6.46 -15.67 12.48
C LEU A 71 -5.38 -16.45 11.70
N VAL A 72 -5.82 -17.38 10.84
CA VAL A 72 -4.92 -18.20 10.02
C VAL A 72 -4.20 -17.33 8.97
N TRP A 73 -4.94 -16.46 8.27
CA TRP A 73 -4.37 -15.55 7.28
C TRP A 73 -3.35 -14.59 7.90
N ARG A 74 -3.69 -13.97 9.04
CA ARG A 74 -2.78 -13.08 9.78
C ARG A 74 -1.52 -13.80 10.21
N CYS A 75 -1.62 -15.07 10.64
CA CYS A 75 -0.46 -15.88 10.97
C CYS A 75 0.46 -16.08 9.75
N TRP A 76 -0.11 -16.46 8.61
CA TRP A 76 0.63 -16.62 7.35
C TRP A 76 1.28 -15.31 6.89
N TYR A 77 0.50 -14.23 6.85
CA TYR A 77 0.98 -12.90 6.45
C TYR A 77 2.20 -12.47 7.28
N ASN A 78 2.15 -12.68 8.61
CA ASN A 78 3.26 -12.34 9.50
C ASN A 78 4.51 -13.19 9.25
N LEU A 79 4.36 -14.50 9.06
CA LEU A 79 5.48 -15.40 8.74
C LEU A 79 6.15 -14.97 7.43
N ARG A 80 5.35 -14.78 6.39
CA ARG A 80 5.85 -14.36 5.08
C ARG A 80 6.52 -12.99 5.15
N SER A 81 5.87 -12.01 5.77
CA SER A 81 6.38 -10.63 5.89
C SER A 81 7.72 -10.58 6.64
N THR A 82 7.85 -11.30 7.76
CA THR A 82 9.11 -11.36 8.51
C THR A 82 10.21 -12.09 7.75
N TYR A 83 9.88 -13.16 7.02
CA TYR A 83 10.82 -13.85 6.13
C TYR A 83 11.34 -12.96 4.99
N MET A 84 10.44 -12.25 4.30
CA MET A 84 10.81 -11.35 3.21
C MET A 84 11.72 -10.19 3.67
N ARG A 85 11.52 -9.72 4.91
CA ARG A 85 12.37 -8.71 5.56
C ARG A 85 13.70 -9.26 6.08
N GLY A 86 13.90 -10.59 6.07
CA GLY A 86 15.10 -11.22 6.63
C GLY A 86 15.16 -11.24 8.16
N VAL A 87 14.02 -11.06 8.84
CA VAL A 87 13.91 -11.05 10.32
C VAL A 87 13.05 -12.21 10.84
N SER A 88 12.88 -13.27 10.05
CA SER A 88 12.18 -14.47 10.49
C SER A 88 12.91 -15.12 11.66
N SER A 89 12.14 -15.65 12.61
CA SER A 89 12.69 -16.49 13.68
C SER A 89 13.46 -17.67 13.11
N ALA A 90 14.57 -18.04 13.77
CA ALA A 90 15.34 -19.25 13.46
C ALA A 90 14.48 -20.53 13.49
N ARG A 91 13.39 -20.52 14.27
CA ARG A 91 12.43 -21.63 14.32
C ARG A 91 11.71 -21.85 12.98
N TRP A 92 11.28 -20.77 12.32
CA TRP A 92 10.41 -20.86 11.14
C TRP A 92 11.18 -20.71 9.82
N ALA A 93 12.32 -20.04 9.84
CA ALA A 93 13.10 -19.74 8.63
C ALA A 93 13.44 -20.98 7.77
N PRO A 94 13.84 -22.14 8.34
CA PRO A 94 14.15 -23.34 7.54
C PRO A 94 12.94 -23.86 6.75
N HIS A 95 11.73 -23.74 7.30
CA HIS A 95 10.49 -24.22 6.69
C HIS A 95 9.95 -23.30 5.60
N LEU A 96 10.42 -22.05 5.56
CA LEU A 96 9.99 -21.03 4.60
C LEU A 96 10.93 -20.92 3.39
N ASN A 97 11.81 -21.90 3.18
CA ASN A 97 12.78 -21.88 2.07
C ASN A 97 12.15 -21.80 0.68
N PHE A 98 10.92 -22.28 0.51
CA PHE A 98 10.18 -22.15 -0.74
C PHE A 98 9.88 -20.68 -1.11
N LEU A 99 9.91 -19.75 -0.15
CA LEU A 99 9.75 -18.32 -0.39
C LEU A 99 11.04 -17.65 -0.93
N ARG A 100 12.17 -18.36 -0.97
CA ARG A 100 13.45 -17.80 -1.43
C ARG A 100 13.37 -17.31 -2.88
N THR A 101 12.69 -18.06 -3.75
CA THR A 101 12.47 -17.70 -5.16
C THR A 101 11.65 -16.41 -5.28
N CYS A 102 10.65 -16.21 -4.43
CA CYS A 102 9.87 -14.98 -4.40
C CYS A 102 10.70 -13.78 -3.92
N ARG A 103 11.61 -14.01 -2.96
CA ARG A 103 12.52 -12.96 -2.47
C ARG A 103 13.49 -12.50 -3.56
N THR A 104 14.07 -13.43 -4.32
CA THR A 104 14.97 -13.11 -5.44
C THR A 104 14.22 -12.35 -6.55
N GLU A 105 13.01 -12.78 -6.88
CA GLU A 105 12.17 -12.07 -7.88
C GLU A 105 11.79 -10.66 -7.43
N LEU A 106 11.44 -10.48 -6.14
CA LEU A 106 11.12 -9.16 -5.61
C LEU A 106 12.35 -8.24 -5.64
N ALA A 107 13.53 -8.75 -5.27
CA ALA A 107 14.78 -8.01 -5.34
C ALA A 107 15.12 -7.60 -6.80
N ARG A 108 14.95 -8.52 -7.76
CA ARG A 108 15.14 -8.24 -9.19
C ARG A 108 14.20 -7.14 -9.70
N LYS A 109 12.91 -7.21 -9.34
CA LYS A 109 11.91 -6.17 -9.69
C LYS A 109 12.22 -4.82 -9.04
N GLN A 110 12.76 -4.81 -7.84
CA GLN A 110 13.18 -3.57 -7.18
C GLN A 110 14.42 -2.97 -7.84
N ALA A 111 15.41 -3.79 -8.19
CA ALA A 111 16.60 -3.35 -8.91
C ALA A 111 16.27 -2.79 -10.30
N SER A 112 15.34 -3.41 -11.03
CA SER A 112 14.90 -2.92 -12.34
C SER A 112 14.17 -1.58 -12.25
N ARG A 113 13.43 -1.32 -11.15
CA ARG A 113 12.79 -0.02 -10.92
C ARG A 113 13.80 1.08 -10.61
N ARG A 114 14.86 0.77 -9.87
CA ARG A 114 15.94 1.72 -9.60
C ARG A 114 16.75 2.07 -10.84
N SER A 115 16.99 1.09 -11.71
CA SER A 115 17.74 1.32 -12.96
C SER A 115 16.96 2.13 -13.99
N ARG A 116 15.64 2.28 -13.79
CA ARG A 116 14.75 3.10 -14.62
C ARG A 116 14.59 4.52 -14.07
N GLU A 117 15.50 4.94 -13.17
CA GLU A 117 15.69 6.34 -12.84
C GLU A 117 15.67 7.12 -14.16
N PRO A 118 14.73 8.07 -14.33
CA PRO A 118 14.54 8.75 -15.59
C PRO A 118 15.90 9.23 -16.04
N GLN A 119 16.40 8.68 -17.15
CA GLN A 119 17.43 9.40 -17.86
C GLN A 119 16.78 10.73 -18.18
N GLU A 120 17.25 11.73 -17.44
CA GLU A 120 16.97 13.14 -17.63
C GLU A 120 16.94 13.33 -19.13
N THR A 121 15.72 13.46 -19.66
CA THR A 121 15.47 13.74 -21.07
C THR A 121 16.32 14.94 -21.36
N THR A 122 17.47 14.69 -21.97
CA THR A 122 18.37 15.73 -22.44
C THR A 122 17.47 16.63 -23.27
N PRO A 123 17.31 17.90 -22.88
CA PRO A 123 16.37 18.79 -23.54
C PRO A 123 16.66 18.71 -25.03
N GLU A 124 15.69 18.16 -25.76
CA GLU A 124 15.75 18.10 -27.21
C GLU A 124 15.97 19.54 -27.66
N PRO A 125 17.02 19.84 -28.44
CA PRO A 125 17.20 21.18 -28.96
C PRO A 125 15.92 21.57 -29.70
N LEU A 126 15.29 22.66 -29.26
CA LEU A 126 14.14 23.29 -29.90
C LEU A 126 14.44 23.43 -31.39
N ILE A 127 13.92 22.51 -32.20
CA ILE A 127 13.79 22.71 -33.63
C ILE A 127 12.48 23.45 -33.79
N ASP A 128 12.57 24.75 -34.08
CA ASP A 128 11.45 25.56 -34.55
C ASP A 128 10.86 24.91 -35.80
N VAL A 129 9.78 24.15 -35.63
CA VAL A 129 8.95 23.68 -36.74
C VAL A 129 7.72 24.57 -36.78
N GLU A 130 7.84 25.69 -37.51
CA GLU A 130 6.69 26.41 -38.03
C GLU A 130 5.81 25.44 -38.82
N THR A 131 4.69 25.02 -38.22
CA THR A 131 3.63 24.33 -38.96
C THR A 131 2.38 25.19 -38.92
N PRO A 132 1.85 25.64 -40.07
CA PRO A 132 0.67 26.47 -40.13
C PRO A 132 -0.60 25.69 -39.81
N ILE A 133 -1.41 26.28 -38.93
CA ILE A 133 -2.76 25.84 -38.56
C ILE A 133 -3.70 26.06 -39.75
N SER A 134 -4.42 25.01 -40.16
CA SER A 134 -5.64 25.13 -40.95
C SER A 134 -6.71 24.22 -40.35
N THR A 135 -7.61 24.85 -39.58
CA THR A 135 -8.87 24.25 -39.17
C THR A 135 -10.00 25.17 -39.64
N PRO A 136 -11.01 24.65 -40.36
CA PRO A 136 -12.15 25.46 -40.80
C PRO A 136 -13.17 25.66 -39.68
N ILE A 137 -13.59 26.92 -39.55
CA ILE A 137 -14.68 27.42 -38.72
C ILE A 137 -16.00 27.03 -39.38
N VAL A 138 -16.86 26.29 -38.65
CA VAL A 138 -18.27 26.10 -39.01
C VAL A 138 -19.12 26.89 -38.00
N GLN A 139 -19.78 27.92 -38.51
CA GLN A 139 -20.76 28.75 -37.79
C GLN A 139 -22.10 28.02 -37.70
N ALA A 140 -22.79 28.17 -36.56
CA ALA A 140 -24.23 27.92 -36.46
C ALA A 140 -24.90 29.04 -35.63
N PRO A 141 -26.19 29.36 -35.91
CA PRO A 141 -26.79 30.63 -35.51
C PRO A 141 -27.59 30.56 -34.18
N PHE A 142 -27.55 31.70 -33.49
CA PHE A 142 -28.53 32.33 -32.58
C PHE A 142 -30.02 31.90 -32.75
N HIS A 143 -30.97 31.95 -31.81
CA HIS A 143 -31.21 32.62 -30.52
C HIS A 143 -32.35 31.87 -29.79
N THR A 144 -32.47 31.97 -28.46
CA THR A 144 -33.66 32.55 -27.79
C THR A 144 -33.44 32.69 -26.27
N PRO A 145 -34.22 33.56 -25.58
CA PRO A 145 -33.81 34.15 -24.31
C PRO A 145 -34.56 33.61 -23.09
N ASN A 146 -33.95 33.87 -21.93
CA ASN A 146 -34.58 34.18 -20.64
C ASN A 146 -35.31 33.04 -19.89
N VAL A 147 -34.79 32.66 -18.71
CA VAL A 147 -35.42 32.81 -17.38
C VAL A 147 -34.34 32.52 -16.34
N GLY A 148 -34.22 33.40 -15.34
CA GLY A 148 -33.20 33.34 -14.30
C GLY A 148 -33.18 32.02 -13.52
N CYS A 149 -31.98 31.47 -13.37
CA CYS A 149 -31.67 30.44 -12.40
C CYS A 149 -30.43 30.90 -11.65
N VAL A 150 -30.55 30.98 -10.33
CA VAL A 150 -29.47 31.35 -9.42
C VAL A 150 -28.32 30.36 -9.59
N PRO A 151 -27.06 30.80 -9.80
CA PRO A 151 -25.94 29.89 -9.88
C PRO A 151 -25.68 29.34 -8.48
N THR A 152 -26.26 28.18 -8.19
CA THR A 152 -25.75 27.32 -7.12
C THR A 152 -24.33 26.96 -7.54
N HIS A 153 -23.37 27.51 -6.82
CA HIS A 153 -21.94 27.29 -7.02
C HIS A 153 -21.69 25.79 -6.80
N GLU A 154 -21.77 25.00 -7.87
CA GLU A 154 -21.29 23.62 -7.88
C GLU A 154 -19.79 23.68 -7.66
N GLY A 155 -19.40 23.59 -6.39
CA GLY A 155 -18.02 23.39 -6.00
C GLY A 155 -17.49 22.17 -6.76
N PRO A 156 -16.21 22.20 -7.19
CA PRO A 156 -15.62 21.13 -7.97
C PRO A 156 -15.94 19.79 -7.31
N HIS A 157 -16.74 18.98 -8.02
CA HIS A 157 -17.12 17.66 -7.58
C HIS A 157 -15.85 16.82 -7.67
N PHE A 158 -15.07 16.82 -6.58
CA PHE A 158 -13.95 15.91 -6.41
C PHE A 158 -14.55 14.50 -6.43
N GLY A 159 -14.32 13.80 -7.55
CA GLY A 159 -14.75 12.43 -7.75
C GLY A 159 -14.03 11.44 -6.82
N PRO A 160 -14.10 10.12 -7.10
CA PRO A 160 -13.84 8.97 -6.21
C PRO A 160 -12.52 8.87 -5.39
N LEU A 161 -11.67 9.89 -5.38
CA LEU A 161 -10.43 9.98 -4.60
C LEU A 161 -10.64 10.03 -3.08
N GLU A 162 -11.82 10.43 -2.59
CA GLU A 162 -12.09 10.45 -1.14
C GLU A 162 -12.08 9.03 -0.53
N SER A 163 -12.50 8.02 -1.29
CA SER A 163 -12.57 6.63 -0.83
C SER A 163 -11.20 5.94 -0.74
N GLU A 164 -10.21 6.37 -1.50
CA GLU A 164 -8.83 5.88 -1.34
C GLU A 164 -8.14 6.58 -0.15
N SER A 165 -8.47 7.85 0.12
CA SER A 165 -7.88 8.62 1.22
C SER A 165 -8.23 8.06 2.62
N SER A 166 -9.43 7.50 2.77
CA SER A 166 -9.88 6.91 4.04
C SER A 166 -9.13 5.62 4.37
N PHE A 167 -8.84 4.78 3.36
CA PHE A 167 -8.08 3.54 3.51
C PHE A 167 -6.64 3.79 3.96
N PHE A 168 -5.95 4.74 3.31
CA PHE A 168 -4.59 5.11 3.71
C PHE A 168 -4.55 5.72 5.11
N ARG A 169 -5.58 6.51 5.47
CA ARG A 169 -5.71 7.08 6.81
C ARG A 169 -5.81 5.99 7.87
N GLU A 170 -6.69 5.01 7.70
CA GLU A 170 -6.89 3.92 8.66
C GLU A 170 -5.65 3.03 8.79
N GLN A 171 -5.02 2.64 7.67
CA GLN A 171 -3.79 1.83 7.70
C GLN A 171 -2.63 2.58 8.33
N PHE A 172 -2.50 3.88 8.04
CA PHE A 172 -1.51 4.74 8.66
C PHE A 172 -1.74 4.86 10.17
N GLN A 173 -2.99 5.02 10.61
CA GLN A 173 -3.34 5.11 12.03
C GLN A 173 -3.04 3.80 12.77
N GLU A 174 -3.32 2.65 12.15
CA GLU A 174 -3.01 1.35 12.73
C GLU A 174 -1.50 1.15 12.88
N ASP A 175 -0.72 1.51 11.86
CA ASP A 175 0.74 1.40 11.88
C ASP A 175 1.38 2.44 12.82
N TRP A 176 0.78 3.63 12.93
CA TRP A 176 1.16 4.67 13.88
C TRP A 176 0.99 4.18 15.32
N MET A 177 -0.12 3.52 15.64
CA MET A 177 -0.38 2.95 16.96
C MET A 177 0.60 1.81 17.29
N LYS A 178 0.94 0.96 16.30
CA LYS A 178 1.95 -0.10 16.47
C LYS A 178 3.34 0.48 16.76
N ILE A 179 3.73 1.56 16.08
CA ILE A 179 5.01 2.21 16.32
C ILE A 179 5.01 2.87 17.70
N ALA A 180 3.96 3.61 18.06
CA ALA A 180 3.87 4.31 19.34
C ALA A 180 3.96 3.34 20.54
N GLY A 181 3.33 2.16 20.45
CA GLY A 181 3.36 1.14 21.50
C GLY A 181 4.64 0.31 21.60
N SER A 182 5.56 0.41 20.63
CA SER A 182 6.81 -0.35 20.65
C SER A 182 7.84 0.29 21.61
N LYS A 183 8.72 -0.52 22.23
CA LYS A 183 9.88 0.02 22.99
C LYS A 183 10.74 0.90 22.06
N GLY A 184 10.96 2.16 22.47
CA GLY A 184 11.64 3.17 21.66
C GLY A 184 10.79 3.78 20.53
N GLY A 185 9.51 3.44 20.45
CA GLY A 185 8.56 3.94 19.46
C GLY A 185 8.48 5.45 19.42
N HIS A 186 8.31 6.09 20.58
CA HIS A 186 8.28 7.55 20.71
C HIS A 186 9.55 8.24 20.18
N ALA A 187 10.74 7.66 20.37
CA ALA A 187 11.98 8.25 19.86
C ALA A 187 12.03 8.22 18.33
N ARG A 188 11.63 7.09 17.72
CA ARG A 188 11.50 6.96 16.27
C ARG A 188 10.43 7.90 15.71
N LEU A 189 9.29 8.01 16.38
CA LEU A 189 8.19 8.89 15.99
C LEU A 189 8.65 10.36 15.95
N ARG A 190 9.33 10.81 17.00
CA ARG A 190 9.93 12.16 17.05
C ARG A 190 10.96 12.38 15.96
N SER A 191 11.75 11.37 15.63
CA SER A 191 12.71 11.46 14.52
C SER A 191 12.01 11.60 13.17
N VAL A 192 10.94 10.84 12.92
CA VAL A 192 10.14 10.95 11.68
C VAL A 192 9.45 12.31 11.61
N GLN A 193 8.80 12.74 12.70
CA GLN A 193 8.14 14.04 12.78
C GLN A 193 9.12 15.19 12.49
N ARG A 194 10.33 15.13 13.06
CA ARG A 194 11.38 16.12 12.79
C ARG A 194 11.73 16.18 11.30
N LYS A 195 11.92 15.03 10.65
CA LYS A 195 12.22 14.97 9.21
C LYS A 195 11.08 15.50 8.34
N ILE A 196 9.83 15.23 8.70
CA ILE A 196 8.66 15.77 7.98
C ILE A 196 8.64 17.28 8.06
N LEU A 197 8.84 17.84 9.27
CA LEU A 197 8.88 19.31 9.46
C LEU A 197 10.05 19.95 8.70
N GLU A 198 11.21 19.29 8.67
CA GLU A 198 12.37 19.74 7.89
C GLU A 198 12.06 19.79 6.39
N ILE A 199 11.42 18.76 5.84
CA ILE A 199 11.00 18.74 4.42
C ILE A 199 9.99 19.87 4.15
N ILE A 200 8.99 20.05 5.02
CA ILE A 200 7.99 21.12 4.86
C ILE A 200 8.67 22.49 4.85
N SER A 201 9.62 22.74 5.78
CA SER A 201 10.38 23.99 5.82
C SER A 201 11.09 24.25 4.49
N VAL A 202 11.86 23.27 3.98
CA VAL A 202 12.60 23.41 2.72
C VAL A 202 11.66 23.69 1.54
N VAL A 203 10.49 23.07 1.50
CA VAL A 203 9.50 23.31 0.44
C VAL A 203 8.92 24.72 0.55
N CYS A 204 8.58 25.18 1.76
CA CYS A 204 8.08 26.53 1.99
C CYS A 204 9.14 27.58 1.61
N ASP A 205 10.39 27.40 2.04
CA ASP A 205 11.48 28.33 1.75
C ASP A 205 11.68 28.50 0.23
N LYS A 206 11.68 27.38 -0.50
CA LYS A 206 11.75 27.40 -1.98
C LYS A 206 10.57 28.10 -2.62
N TYR A 207 9.36 27.87 -2.11
CA TYR A 207 8.16 28.54 -2.62
C TYR A 207 8.22 30.05 -2.39
N GLU A 208 8.72 30.50 -1.24
CA GLU A 208 8.91 31.92 -0.95
C GLU A 208 10.01 32.57 -1.80
N GLU A 209 11.10 31.85 -2.10
CA GLU A 209 12.14 32.31 -3.03
C GLU A 209 11.57 32.49 -4.44
N GLN A 210 10.74 31.55 -4.89
CA GLN A 210 10.10 31.62 -6.20
C GLN A 210 9.14 32.81 -6.29
N GLN A 211 8.32 33.03 -5.26
CA GLN A 211 7.43 34.20 -5.17
C GLN A 211 8.19 35.54 -5.18
N ARG A 212 9.40 35.59 -4.59
CA ARG A 212 10.26 36.78 -4.63
C ARG A 212 10.88 37.02 -6.01
N ALA A 213 11.31 35.96 -6.69
CA ALA A 213 11.88 36.07 -8.03
C ALA A 213 10.85 36.65 -9.03
N ASP A 214 9.60 36.22 -8.94
CA ASP A 214 8.51 36.66 -9.83
C ASP A 214 8.10 38.14 -9.61
N GLN A 215 8.42 38.72 -8.44
CA GLN A 215 8.07 40.11 -8.09
C GLN A 215 9.15 41.13 -8.45
N THR A 216 10.33 40.71 -8.93
CA THR A 216 11.40 41.65 -9.29
C THR A 216 11.16 42.15 -10.71
N PRO A 217 10.72 43.42 -10.92
CA PRO A 217 10.44 43.92 -12.27
C PRO A 217 11.74 44.05 -13.05
N SER A 218 11.75 43.53 -14.29
CA SER A 218 12.85 43.66 -15.25
C SER A 218 13.03 45.09 -15.74
#